data_AF-A0A963I4Y7-F1
#
_entry.id   AF-A0A963I4Y7-F1
#
_cell.length_a   1.000
_cell.length_b   1.000
_cell.length_c   1.000
_cell.angle_alpha   90.00
_cell.angle_beta   90.00
_cell.angle_gamma   90.00
#
_symmetry.space_group_name_H-M   'P 1'
#
loop_
_entity.id
_entity.type
_entity.pdbx_description
1 polymer ?
#
loop_
_entity_poly.entity_id
_entity_poly.type
_entity_poly.pdbx_seq_one_letter_code
_entity_poly.pdbx_strand_id
1 'polypeptide(L)'
;MPLGELRVRRGRCLALSPDWGEDEPSALFDRHSGDYWIIGRTARHIITRVLARDMPQSSGAAMMDDCFPALGGGASDFDTVAAQLIELGVLEASS
;
A
#
# COMPACT_ATOMS: atom_id res chain seq x y z
N MET A 1 -18.91 3.39 -4.06
CA MET A 1 -18.93 3.61 -2.60
C MET A 1 -17.52 4.01 -2.22
N PRO A 2 -17.30 5.12 -1.49
CA PRO A 2 -15.96 5.46 -1.03
C PRO A 2 -15.44 4.31 -0.15
N LEU A 3 -14.22 3.85 -0.41
CA LEU A 3 -13.56 2.88 0.45
C LEU A 3 -13.38 3.51 1.84
N GLY A 4 -13.71 2.77 2.90
CA GLY A 4 -13.45 3.19 4.27
C GLY A 4 -11.94 3.35 4.54
N GLU A 5 -11.56 3.59 5.79
CA GLU A 5 -10.14 3.66 6.13
C GLU A 5 -9.45 2.30 5.85
N LEU A 6 -8.40 2.31 5.03
CA LEU A 6 -7.62 1.12 4.72
C LEU A 6 -6.60 0.84 5.82
N ARG A 7 -6.51 -0.43 6.23
CA ARG A 7 -5.55 -0.93 7.23
C ARG A 7 -4.92 -2.22 6.75
N VAL A 8 -3.76 -2.57 7.31
CA VAL A 8 -3.19 -3.91 7.08
C VAL A 8 -4.16 -4.94 7.64
N ARG A 9 -4.48 -5.99 6.85
CA ARG A 9 -5.38 -7.05 7.32
C ARG A 9 -4.82 -7.69 8.59
N ARG A 10 -5.68 -7.90 9.59
CA ARG A 10 -5.26 -8.52 10.86
C ARG A 10 -4.55 -9.85 10.63
N GLY A 11 -3.42 -10.04 11.32
CA GLY A 11 -2.61 -11.24 11.22
C GLY A 11 -1.58 -11.24 10.07
N ARG A 12 -1.51 -10.17 9.27
CA ARG A 12 -0.44 -9.95 8.28
C ARG A 12 0.69 -9.12 8.90
N CYS A 13 1.92 -9.36 8.46
CA CYS A 13 3.08 -8.54 8.81
C CYS A 13 3.82 -8.14 7.53
N LEU A 14 3.43 -7.02 6.94
CA LEU A 14 3.86 -6.62 5.61
C LEU A 14 5.21 -5.87 5.64
N ALA A 15 6.04 -6.13 4.64
CA ALA A 15 7.26 -5.38 4.35
C ALA A 15 7.42 -5.18 2.84
N LEU A 16 7.86 -3.99 2.44
CA LEU A 16 8.15 -3.66 1.05
C LEU A 16 9.61 -3.92 0.72
N SER A 17 9.86 -4.31 -0.54
CA SER A 17 11.19 -4.24 -1.13
C SER A 17 11.71 -2.79 -1.11
N PRO A 18 13.05 -2.59 -1.20
CA PRO A 18 13.61 -1.28 -1.44
C PRO A 18 12.96 -0.61 -2.66
N ASP A 19 12.99 0.72 -2.68
CA ASP A 19 12.55 1.46 -3.85
C ASP A 19 13.61 1.37 -4.95
N TRP A 20 13.24 0.83 -6.11
CA TRP A 20 14.16 0.61 -7.24
C TRP A 20 13.98 1.65 -8.35
N GLY A 21 13.06 2.60 -8.18
CA GLY A 21 12.73 3.62 -9.18
C GLY A 21 11.27 3.58 -9.64
N GLU A 22 10.86 4.60 -10.41
CA GLU A 22 9.45 4.86 -10.69
C GLU A 22 8.75 3.83 -11.58
N ASP A 23 9.49 3.07 -12.39
CA ASP A 23 8.95 2.14 -13.39
C ASP A 23 9.22 0.66 -13.06
N GLU A 24 9.93 0.36 -11.97
CA GLU A 24 10.27 -1.01 -11.58
C GLU A 24 9.20 -1.59 -10.65
N PRO A 25 8.74 -2.83 -10.88
CA PRO A 25 7.79 -3.48 -9.98
C PRO A 25 8.41 -3.69 -8.60
N SER A 26 7.61 -3.50 -7.56
CA SER A 26 8.05 -3.73 -6.18
C SER A 26 7.58 -5.09 -5.68
N ALA A 27 8.27 -5.64 -4.69
CA ALA A 27 7.80 -6.83 -3.98
C ALA A 27 7.21 -6.44 -2.62
N LEU A 28 6.05 -7.00 -2.30
CA LEU A 28 5.43 -6.98 -0.99
C LEU A 28 5.57 -8.35 -0.36
N PHE A 29 6.08 -8.41 0.86
CA PHE A 29 6.28 -9.67 1.60
C PHE A 29 5.42 -9.68 2.86
N ASP A 30 4.73 -10.78 3.11
CA ASP A 30 4.13 -11.06 4.41
C ASP A 30 5.08 -11.95 5.23
N ARG A 31 5.69 -11.37 6.27
CA ARG A 31 6.63 -12.06 7.15
C ARG A 31 5.98 -13.19 7.96
N HIS A 32 4.66 -13.16 8.12
CA HIS A 32 3.97 -14.15 8.92
C HIS A 32 3.64 -15.41 8.11
N SER A 33 3.12 -15.27 6.88
CA SER A 33 2.79 -16.42 6.03
C SER A 33 3.92 -16.88 5.09
N GLY A 34 4.87 -16.00 4.78
CA GLY A 34 5.85 -16.22 3.72
C GLY A 34 5.33 -15.90 2.31
N ASP A 35 4.10 -15.41 2.19
CA ASP A 35 3.55 -14.97 0.90
C ASP A 35 4.30 -13.74 0.37
N TYR A 36 4.35 -13.62 -0.95
CA TYR A 36 4.82 -12.41 -1.60
C TYR A 36 3.97 -12.05 -2.81
N TRP A 37 3.90 -10.76 -3.11
CA TRP A 37 3.22 -10.21 -4.28
C TRP A 37 4.16 -9.28 -5.03
N ILE A 38 4.10 -9.34 -6.36
CA ILE A 38 4.70 -8.33 -7.21
C ILE A 38 3.64 -7.25 -7.44
N ILE A 39 3.94 -6.03 -7.04
CA ILE A 39 3.01 -4.92 -7.00
C ILE A 39 3.48 -3.77 -7.89
N GLY A 40 2.53 -3.13 -8.56
CA GLY A 40 2.78 -1.91 -9.32
C GLY A 40 2.90 -0.67 -8.43
N ARG A 41 3.23 0.46 -9.06
CA ARG A 41 3.42 1.76 -8.40
C ARG A 41 2.21 2.20 -7.55
N THR A 42 0.99 2.08 -8.09
CA THR A 42 -0.24 2.46 -7.37
C THR A 42 -0.41 1.66 -6.08
N ALA A 43 -0.21 0.34 -6.13
CA ALA A 43 -0.30 -0.54 -4.98
C ALA A 43 0.79 -0.24 -3.94
N ARG A 44 2.05 -0.02 -4.37
CA ARG A 44 3.16 0.37 -3.48
C ARG A 44 2.80 1.64 -2.72
N HIS A 45 2.27 2.64 -3.40
CA HIS A 45 1.88 3.91 -2.77
C HIS A 45 0.78 3.73 -1.72
N ILE A 46 -0.25 2.95 -2.04
CA ILE A 46 -1.32 2.61 -1.09
C ILE A 46 -0.73 1.95 0.16
N ILE A 47 0.10 0.92 -0.03
CA ILE A 47 0.68 0.14 1.07
C ILE A 47 1.61 1.00 1.93
N THR A 48 2.48 1.81 1.32
CA THR A 48 3.37 2.72 2.04
C THR A 48 2.57 3.66 2.95
N ARG A 49 1.46 4.22 2.44
CA ARG A 49 0.59 5.10 3.24
C ARG A 49 -0.08 4.37 4.40
N VAL A 50 -0.55 3.14 4.19
CA VAL A 50 -1.15 2.33 5.24
C VAL A 50 -0.12 1.96 6.31
N LEU A 51 1.07 1.50 5.91
CA LEU A 51 2.15 1.14 6.82
C LEU A 51 2.65 2.34 7.65
N ALA A 52 2.73 3.53 7.04
CA ALA A 52 3.12 4.74 7.75
C ALA A 52 2.11 5.17 8.83
N ARG A 53 0.82 4.82 8.66
CA ARG A 53 -0.24 5.10 9.66
C ARG A 53 -0.26 4.07 10.78
N ASP A 54 0.00 2.79 10.46
CA ASP A 54 -0.04 1.68 11.41
C ASP A 54 1.24 1.57 12.28
N MET A 55 2.34 2.25 11.90
CA MET A 55 3.52 2.31 12.77
C MET A 55 3.31 3.29 13.93
N PRO A 56 3.52 2.87 15.20
CA PRO A 56 3.59 3.81 16.31
C PRO A 56 4.74 4.78 16.04
N GLN A 57 4.46 6.09 16.13
CA GLN A 57 5.43 7.17 15.92
C GLN A 57 6.68 6.95 16.79
N SER A 58 7.65 6.25 16.25
CA SER A 58 8.93 5.98 16.88
C SER A 58 9.97 6.09 15.78
N SER A 59 10.48 7.31 15.65
CA SER A 59 11.70 7.67 14.93
C SER A 59 11.67 7.62 13.40
N GLY A 60 11.44 8.80 12.81
CA GLY A 60 12.45 9.39 11.94
C GLY A 60 12.47 8.96 10.47
N ALA A 61 11.38 9.17 9.74
CA ALA A 61 11.47 9.58 8.34
C ALA A 61 10.26 10.47 8.04
N ALA A 62 10.53 11.75 7.86
CA ALA A 62 9.55 12.79 7.65
C ALA A 62 8.71 12.52 6.39
N MET A 63 7.46 12.96 6.50
CA MET A 63 6.47 13.19 5.45
C MET A 63 7.09 13.42 4.06
N MET A 64 6.73 12.57 3.11
CA MET A 64 6.58 12.96 1.72
C MET A 64 5.08 12.91 1.41
N ASP A 65 4.38 13.95 1.85
CA ASP A 65 3.24 14.45 1.10
C ASP A 65 3.79 15.29 -0.06
N ASP A 66 3.02 15.36 -1.15
CA ASP A 66 3.34 15.99 -2.44
C ASP A 66 4.31 15.24 -3.36
N CYS A 67 3.74 14.37 -4.21
CA CYS A 67 4.06 14.36 -5.64
C CYS A 67 3.04 13.48 -6.38
N PHE A 68 1.91 14.08 -6.76
CA PHE A 68 1.04 13.56 -7.80
C PHE A 68 1.42 14.26 -9.11
N PRO A 69 2.25 13.69 -10.00
CA PRO A 69 2.15 14.09 -11.40
C PRO A 69 0.84 13.51 -11.91
N ALA A 70 -0.08 14.39 -12.27
CA ALA A 70 -1.38 14.07 -12.83
C ALA A 70 -1.23 13.24 -14.13
N LEU A 71 -1.08 11.92 -14.01
CA LEU A 71 -1.42 10.99 -15.07
C LEU A 71 -2.94 10.79 -14.98
N GLY A 72 -3.66 11.32 -15.96
CA GLY A 72 -5.12 11.51 -15.96
C GLY A 72 -5.98 10.25 -15.94
N GLY A 73 -5.91 9.47 -14.85
CA GLY A 73 -6.78 8.33 -14.51
C GLY A 73 -7.01 8.16 -13.00
N GLY A 74 -6.75 9.21 -12.23
CA GLY A 74 -6.26 9.15 -10.84
C GLY A 74 -7.19 8.73 -9.69
N ALA A 75 -8.46 8.41 -9.92
CA ALA A 75 -9.36 7.96 -8.84
C ALA A 75 -9.87 6.53 -9.06
N SER A 76 -10.24 6.19 -10.30
CA SER A 76 -10.72 4.84 -10.64
C SER A 76 -9.62 3.79 -10.52
N ASP A 77 -8.38 4.13 -10.85
CA ASP A 77 -7.23 3.22 -10.71
C ASP A 77 -6.94 2.92 -9.23
N PHE A 78 -6.96 3.96 -8.38
CA PHE A 78 -6.75 3.82 -6.95
C PHE A 78 -7.79 2.91 -6.29
N ASP A 79 -9.08 3.17 -6.51
CA ASP A 79 -10.17 2.38 -5.92
C ASP A 79 -10.14 0.92 -6.40
N THR A 80 -9.79 0.71 -7.68
CA THR A 80 -9.67 -0.64 -8.25
C THR A 80 -8.52 -1.41 -7.61
N VAL A 81 -7.33 -0.80 -7.50
CA VAL A 81 -6.17 -1.44 -6.89
C VAL A 81 -6.39 -1.68 -5.39
N ALA A 82 -7.00 -0.73 -4.69
CA ALA A 82 -7.34 -0.90 -3.27
C ALA A 82 -8.36 -2.04 -3.06
N ALA A 83 -9.38 -2.15 -3.92
CA ALA A 83 -10.32 -3.27 -3.89
C ALA A 83 -9.63 -4.62 -4.13
N GLN A 84 -8.69 -4.69 -5.09
CA GLN A 84 -7.89 -5.89 -5.35
C GLN A 84 -7.04 -6.29 -4.13
N LEU A 85 -6.41 -5.33 -3.46
CA LEU A 85 -5.62 -5.58 -2.24
C LEU A 85 -6.48 -6.10 -1.08
N ILE A 86 -7.74 -5.67 -0.99
CA ILE A 86 -8.71 -6.20 -0.03
C ILE A 86 -9.12 -7.62 -0.40
N GLU A 87 -9.42 -7.88 -1.67
CA GLU A 87 -9.81 -9.19 -2.19
C GLU A 87 -8.69 -10.23 -1.98
N LEU A 88 -7.43 -9.85 -2.20
CA LEU A 88 -6.24 -10.67 -1.92
C LEU A 88 -5.98 -10.88 -0.41
N GLY A 89 -6.73 -10.21 0.46
CA GLY A 89 -6.54 -10.28 1.90
C GLY A 89 -5.20 -9.70 2.37
N VAL A 90 -4.69 -8.71 1.65
CA VAL A 90 -3.51 -7.91 2.05
C VAL A 90 -3.97 -6.79 2.97
N LEU A 91 -5.03 -6.07 2.56
CA LEU A 91 -5.63 -4.98 3.31
C LEU A 91 -7.05 -5.34 3.78
N GLU A 92 -7.56 -4.57 4.72
CA GLU A 92 -8.97 -4.54 5.11
C GLU A 92 -9.47 -3.09 5.14
N ALA A 93 -10.74 -2.88 4.79
CA ALA A 93 -11.41 -1.59 4.97
C ALA A 93 -12.14 -1.60 6.31
N SER A 94 -12.00 -0.54 7.11
CA SER A 94 -12.84 -0.33 8.28
C SER A 94 -14.29 -0.11 7.84
N SER A 95 -15.23 -0.85 8.45
CA SER A 95 -16.67 -0.60 8.33
C SER A 95 -17.07 0.80 8.82
#